data_AF-A0A167R5R7-F1
#
_entry.id   AF-A0A167R5R7-F1
#
_cell.length_a   1.000
_cell.length_b   1.000
_cell.length_c   1.000
_cell.angle_alpha   90.00
_cell.angle_beta   90.00
_cell.angle_gamma   90.00
#
_symmetry.space_group_name_H-M   'P 1'
#
loop_
_entity.id
_entity.type
_entity.pdbx_description
1 polymer ?
#
loop_
_entity_poly.entity_id
_entity_poly.type
_entity_poly.pdbx_seq_one_letter_code
_entity_poly.pdbx_strand_id
1 'polypeptide(L)'
;MDFFAGLEIADEQDDTRLSREDRINRAFEESKRSYKNERVLTEPGWFNSDLSVEERLNSSSRALREVEWTVQQLYLQRKYGECLQMSIDFLDALDKMDDVSTGAPDEPRQELRRRELLDIGIRCALKVNDKRTAKELADRSRPSWRTNAGLACAAADAYVLASQPYDAITASLDAISFRGPIHPFLTPLCRAVGLLQAQHTHADMAGQSPELTAARELYAILHAFEQRARAGVSLSLSAKPAGAKSDALPAVPQPTEEQVQAWTKALSIPENDAVRLVKLCCNTDDASEEKDVPRSVRTL
;
A
#
# COMPACT_ATOMS: atom_id res chain seq x y z
N MET A 1 -5.83 -48.70 -21.66
CA MET A 1 -7.15 -48.30 -21.14
C MET A 1 -7.34 -46.84 -21.54
N ASP A 2 -8.05 -46.62 -22.64
CA ASP A 2 -8.37 -45.29 -23.15
C ASP A 2 -9.64 -44.77 -22.47
N PHE A 3 -9.48 -43.79 -21.58
CA PHE A 3 -10.55 -43.16 -20.82
C PHE A 3 -11.48 -42.28 -21.69
N PHE A 4 -11.17 -42.11 -22.98
CA PHE A 4 -11.89 -41.22 -23.90
C PHE A 4 -12.85 -41.93 -24.87
N ALA A 5 -13.00 -43.25 -24.80
CA ALA A 5 -13.81 -44.01 -25.75
C ALA A 5 -15.34 -43.95 -25.52
N GLY A 6 -15.83 -43.12 -24.59
CA GLY A 6 -17.24 -43.08 -24.17
C GLY A 6 -17.97 -41.74 -24.33
N LEU A 7 -17.34 -40.71 -24.89
CA LEU A 7 -18.01 -39.45 -25.21
C LEU A 7 -18.52 -39.51 -26.65
N GLU A 8 -19.64 -40.19 -26.86
CA GLU A 8 -20.49 -39.94 -28.02
C GLU A 8 -20.98 -38.49 -27.92
N ILE A 9 -20.35 -37.60 -28.66
CA ILE A 9 -20.95 -36.30 -29.00
C ILE A 9 -22.07 -36.65 -29.98
N ALA A 10 -23.24 -36.97 -29.44
CA ALA A 10 -24.46 -36.99 -30.21
C ALA A 10 -24.70 -35.55 -30.67
N ASP A 11 -24.43 -35.28 -31.94
CA ASP A 11 -25.04 -34.16 -32.63
C ASP A 11 -26.54 -34.45 -32.62
N GLU A 12 -27.25 -33.93 -31.61
CA GLU A 12 -28.70 -33.83 -31.67
C GLU A 12 -29.03 -33.06 -32.95
N GLN A 13 -29.54 -33.80 -33.93
CA GLN A 13 -30.11 -33.31 -35.16
C GLN A 13 -31.34 -32.49 -34.81
N ASP A 14 -31.13 -31.21 -34.49
CA ASP A 14 -32.23 -30.26 -34.38
C ASP A 14 -32.44 -29.60 -35.75
N ASP A 15 -33.54 -30.01 -36.39
CA ASP A 15 -33.91 -29.81 -37.79
C ASP A 15 -34.38 -28.38 -38.11
N THR A 16 -33.88 -27.38 -37.37
CA THR A 16 -34.11 -25.96 -37.65
C THR A 16 -32.83 -25.17 -37.45
N ARG A 17 -31.88 -25.34 -38.38
CA ARG A 17 -30.73 -24.43 -38.50
C ARG A 17 -31.23 -23.04 -38.90
N LEU A 18 -31.62 -22.25 -37.90
CA LEU A 18 -31.81 -20.80 -38.05
C LEU A 18 -30.55 -20.24 -38.74
N SER A 19 -30.77 -19.43 -39.78
CA SER A 19 -29.69 -18.78 -40.52
C SER A 19 -28.73 -18.13 -39.53
N ARG A 20 -27.43 -18.07 -39.85
CA ARG A 20 -26.47 -17.31 -39.04
C ARG A 20 -26.98 -15.87 -38.82
N GLU A 21 -27.67 -15.31 -39.80
CA GLU A 21 -28.30 -13.99 -39.72
C GLU A 21 -29.46 -13.98 -38.72
N ASP A 22 -30.29 -15.03 -38.66
CA ASP A 22 -31.37 -15.15 -37.66
C ASP A 22 -30.82 -15.30 -36.25
N ARG A 23 -29.71 -16.02 -36.07
CA ARG A 23 -29.03 -16.12 -34.77
C ARG A 23 -28.44 -14.80 -34.33
N ILE A 24 -27.84 -14.05 -35.25
CA ILE A 24 -27.32 -12.69 -34.98
C ILE A 24 -28.47 -11.72 -34.69
N ASN A 25 -29.55 -11.77 -35.46
CA ASN A 25 -30.72 -10.91 -35.25
C ASN A 25 -31.42 -11.24 -33.93
N ARG A 26 -31.52 -12.52 -33.56
CA ARG A 26 -32.05 -12.94 -32.26
C ARG A 26 -31.17 -12.45 -31.12
N ALA A 27 -29.86 -12.64 -31.19
CA ALA A 27 -28.93 -12.13 -30.18
C ALA A 27 -28.99 -10.59 -30.08
N PHE A 28 -29.19 -9.89 -31.20
CA PHE A 28 -29.33 -8.44 -31.23
C PHE A 28 -30.64 -7.97 -30.59
N GLU A 29 -31.78 -8.60 -30.93
CA GLU A 29 -33.08 -8.29 -30.32
C GLU A 29 -33.13 -8.70 -28.83
N GLU A 30 -32.46 -9.78 -28.45
CA GLU A 30 -32.31 -10.21 -27.06
C GLU A 30 -31.42 -9.24 -26.29
N SER A 31 -30.34 -8.72 -26.90
CA SER A 31 -29.55 -7.63 -26.31
C SER A 31 -30.39 -6.36 -26.09
N LYS A 32 -31.24 -5.97 -27.06
CA LYS A 32 -32.15 -4.84 -26.89
C LYS A 32 -33.19 -5.05 -25.80
N ARG A 33 -33.56 -6.30 -25.47
CA ARG A 33 -34.45 -6.63 -24.35
C ARG A 33 -33.71 -6.64 -23.03
N SER A 34 -32.50 -7.20 -22.99
CA SER A 34 -31.64 -7.24 -21.80
C SER A 34 -31.24 -5.84 -21.33
N TYR A 35 -30.97 -4.90 -22.24
CA TYR A 35 -30.53 -3.54 -21.91
C TYR A 35 -31.67 -2.50 -21.88
N LYS A 36 -32.93 -2.87 -22.17
CA LYS A 36 -34.02 -1.89 -22.35
C LYS A 36 -34.36 -1.09 -21.09
N ASN A 37 -34.04 -1.61 -19.90
CA ASN A 37 -34.35 -1.01 -18.61
C ASN A 37 -33.12 -0.67 -17.75
N GLU A 38 -31.90 -0.74 -18.29
CA GLU A 38 -30.68 -0.50 -17.50
C GLU A 38 -30.26 0.97 -17.50
N ARG A 39 -31.22 1.90 -17.58
CA ARG A 39 -30.98 3.27 -17.12
C ARG A 39 -31.09 3.25 -15.60
N VAL A 40 -30.01 2.84 -14.95
CA VAL A 40 -29.82 3.14 -13.53
C VAL A 40 -29.62 4.65 -13.41
N LEU A 41 -30.71 5.37 -13.19
CA LEU A 41 -30.67 6.76 -12.79
C LEU A 41 -30.20 6.79 -11.34
N THR A 42 -28.99 7.30 -11.11
CA THR A 42 -28.55 7.66 -9.76
C THR A 42 -29.11 9.04 -9.46
N GLU A 43 -29.98 9.14 -8.46
CA GLU A 43 -30.59 10.42 -8.11
C GLU A 43 -29.50 11.44 -7.71
N PRO A 44 -29.61 12.72 -8.11
CA PRO A 44 -28.71 13.75 -7.63
C PRO A 44 -28.67 13.77 -6.11
N GLY A 45 -27.47 13.66 -5.52
CA GLY A 45 -27.32 13.59 -4.07
C GLY A 45 -27.59 12.20 -3.45
N TRP A 46 -27.61 11.12 -4.24
CA TRP A 46 -27.70 9.74 -3.72
C TRP A 46 -26.63 9.38 -2.66
N PHE A 47 -25.55 10.14 -2.59
CA PHE A 47 -24.48 10.01 -1.58
C PHE A 47 -24.61 11.01 -0.41
N ASN A 48 -25.48 12.02 -0.54
CA ASN A 48 -25.75 12.99 0.52
C ASN A 48 -26.79 12.40 1.46
N SER A 49 -26.30 11.86 2.57
CA SER A 49 -27.14 11.36 3.64
C SER A 49 -26.74 12.04 4.94
N ASP A 50 -27.71 12.37 5.78
CA ASP A 50 -27.49 12.86 7.15
C ASP A 50 -27.42 11.70 8.16
N LEU A 51 -27.59 10.46 7.68
CA LEU A 51 -27.55 9.26 8.51
C LEU A 51 -26.13 8.95 9.00
N SER A 52 -26.02 8.27 10.14
CA SER A 52 -24.77 7.68 10.59
C SER A 52 -24.29 6.57 9.64
N VAL A 53 -23.02 6.18 9.72
CA VAL A 53 -22.47 5.12 8.85
C VAL A 53 -23.22 3.80 9.05
N GLU A 54 -23.53 3.40 10.28
CA GLU A 54 -24.29 2.17 10.56
C GLU A 54 -25.71 2.21 9.98
N GLU A 55 -26.40 3.35 10.10
CA GLU A 55 -27.74 3.53 9.52
C GLU A 55 -27.71 3.50 7.99
N ARG A 56 -26.70 4.14 7.36
CA ARG A 56 -26.51 4.09 5.90
C ARG A 56 -26.31 2.66 5.43
N LEU A 57 -25.41 1.92 6.07
CA LEU A 57 -25.08 0.56 5.67
C LEU A 57 -26.29 -0.39 5.70
N ASN A 58 -27.29 -0.09 6.54
CA ASN A 58 -28.55 -0.82 6.60
C ASN A 58 -29.66 -0.26 5.69
N SER A 59 -29.48 0.92 5.08
CA SER A 59 -30.55 1.59 4.34
C SER A 59 -30.69 1.15 2.89
N SER A 60 -29.60 0.71 2.24
CA SER A 60 -29.64 0.36 0.81
C SER A 60 -28.61 -0.69 0.42
N SER A 61 -28.88 -1.42 -0.67
CA SER A 61 -27.91 -2.33 -1.29
C SER A 61 -26.69 -1.61 -1.90
N ARG A 62 -26.75 -0.28 -2.04
CA ARG A 62 -25.66 0.58 -2.55
C ARG A 62 -24.90 1.30 -1.45
N ALA A 63 -25.32 1.14 -0.19
CA ALA A 63 -24.80 1.89 0.93
C ALA A 63 -23.29 1.79 1.10
N LEU A 64 -22.69 0.61 0.86
CA LEU A 64 -21.23 0.45 0.88
C LEU A 64 -20.54 1.43 -0.08
N ARG A 65 -21.06 1.54 -1.31
CA ARG A 65 -20.51 2.42 -2.35
C ARG A 65 -20.77 3.90 -2.05
N GLU A 66 -21.90 4.20 -1.40
CA GLU A 66 -22.23 5.56 -0.93
C GLU A 66 -21.23 6.04 0.11
N VAL A 67 -20.91 5.20 1.10
CA VAL A 67 -19.95 5.53 2.16
C VAL A 67 -18.53 5.63 1.58
N GLU A 68 -18.09 4.69 0.73
CA GLU A 68 -16.80 4.76 0.01
C GLU A 68 -16.65 6.08 -0.76
N TRP A 69 -17.67 6.44 -1.55
CA TRP A 69 -17.68 7.68 -2.31
C TRP A 69 -17.56 8.90 -1.39
N THR A 70 -18.31 8.91 -0.29
CA THR A 70 -18.30 10.03 0.66
C THR A 70 -16.91 10.21 1.29
N VAL A 71 -16.27 9.12 1.71
CA VAL A 71 -14.89 9.14 2.23
C VAL A 71 -13.94 9.73 1.19
N GLN A 72 -13.99 9.25 -0.07
CA GLN A 72 -13.12 9.76 -1.13
C GLN A 72 -13.37 11.25 -1.42
N GLN A 73 -14.65 11.70 -1.43
CA GLN A 73 -14.99 13.10 -1.62
C GLN A 73 -14.47 13.98 -0.48
N LEU A 74 -14.65 13.57 0.77
CA LEU A 74 -14.13 14.31 1.93
C LEU A 74 -12.60 14.43 1.88
N TYR A 75 -11.92 13.35 1.49
CA TYR A 75 -10.47 13.36 1.30
C TYR A 75 -10.02 14.35 0.22
N LEU A 76 -10.66 14.32 -0.96
CA LEU A 76 -10.36 15.24 -2.07
C LEU A 76 -10.68 16.70 -1.74
N GLN A 77 -11.74 16.95 -0.97
CA GLN A 77 -12.11 18.26 -0.46
C GLN A 77 -11.23 18.72 0.71
N ARG A 78 -10.24 17.92 1.12
CA ARG A 78 -9.31 18.19 2.23
C ARG A 78 -9.99 18.36 3.58
N LYS A 79 -11.19 17.81 3.74
CA LYS A 79 -11.93 17.74 5.01
C LYS A 79 -11.41 16.57 5.84
N TYR A 80 -10.13 16.61 6.20
CA TYR A 80 -9.42 15.45 6.77
C TYR A 80 -9.99 14.98 8.11
N GLY A 81 -10.51 15.89 8.95
CA GLY A 81 -11.15 15.52 10.22
C GLY A 81 -12.45 14.74 10.03
N GLU A 82 -13.35 15.24 9.18
CA GLU A 82 -14.61 14.56 8.81
C GLU A 82 -14.30 13.22 8.11
N CYS A 83 -13.34 13.23 7.19
CA CYS A 83 -12.91 12.02 6.48
C CYS A 83 -12.36 10.96 7.44
N LEU A 84 -11.51 11.36 8.39
CA LEU A 84 -10.94 10.45 9.39
C LEU A 84 -12.02 9.77 10.22
N GLN A 85 -12.95 10.56 10.76
CA GLN A 85 -14.06 10.03 11.56
C GLN A 85 -14.89 9.04 10.75
N MET A 86 -15.28 9.42 9.53
CA MET A 86 -16.07 8.55 8.65
C MET A 86 -15.32 7.27 8.26
N SER A 87 -14.00 7.33 8.03
CA SER A 87 -13.20 6.13 7.77
C SER A 87 -13.15 5.19 8.96
N ILE A 88 -13.04 5.71 10.19
CA ILE A 88 -13.04 4.89 11.42
C ILE A 88 -14.40 4.24 11.62
N ASP A 89 -15.48 5.03 11.56
CA ASP A 89 -16.85 4.53 11.72
C ASP A 89 -17.16 3.43 10.69
N PHE A 90 -16.66 3.59 9.46
CA PHE A 90 -16.84 2.60 8.41
C PHE A 90 -16.00 1.34 8.64
N LEU A 91 -14.74 1.49 9.05
CA LEU A 91 -13.90 0.34 9.41
C LEU A 91 -14.52 -0.46 10.57
N ASP A 92 -15.05 0.22 11.58
CA ASP A 92 -15.66 -0.42 12.73
C ASP A 92 -17.00 -1.10 12.37
N ALA A 93 -17.77 -0.53 11.45
CA ALA A 93 -18.96 -1.17 10.92
C ALA A 93 -18.62 -2.40 10.07
N LEU A 94 -17.55 -2.34 9.25
CA LEU A 94 -17.08 -3.50 8.47
C LEU A 94 -16.60 -4.63 9.36
N ASP A 95 -15.87 -4.33 10.44
CA ASP A 95 -15.40 -5.35 11.39
C ASP A 95 -16.57 -6.08 12.11
N LYS A 96 -17.78 -5.50 12.13
CA LYS A 96 -19.01 -6.11 12.67
C LYS A 96 -19.86 -6.84 11.63
N MET A 97 -19.59 -6.65 10.34
CA MET A 97 -20.33 -7.32 9.27
C MET A 97 -19.83 -8.74 9.11
N ASP A 98 -20.75 -9.71 9.12
CA ASP A 98 -20.40 -11.07 8.71
C ASP A 98 -19.86 -11.05 7.27
N ASP A 99 -18.79 -11.80 7.02
CA ASP A 99 -18.26 -11.97 5.68
C ASP A 99 -19.14 -12.96 4.90
N VAL A 100 -20.38 -12.56 4.62
CA VAL A 100 -21.36 -13.36 3.89
C VAL A 100 -21.10 -13.32 2.37
N SER A 101 -19.96 -12.79 1.94
CA SER A 101 -19.68 -12.58 0.53
C SER A 101 -19.21 -13.87 -0.13
N THR A 102 -19.99 -14.37 -1.10
CA THR A 102 -19.60 -15.43 -2.05
C THR A 102 -18.54 -14.90 -3.03
N GLY A 103 -17.42 -14.40 -2.50
CA GLY A 103 -16.21 -14.09 -3.25
C GLY A 103 -15.44 -15.36 -3.56
N ALA A 104 -14.53 -15.28 -4.53
CA ALA A 104 -13.57 -16.35 -4.80
C ALA A 104 -12.84 -16.75 -3.50
N PRO A 105 -12.48 -18.03 -3.32
CA PRO A 105 -12.01 -18.59 -2.05
C PRO A 105 -10.75 -17.94 -1.45
N ASP A 106 -10.05 -17.07 -2.19
CA ASP A 106 -8.71 -16.62 -1.85
C ASP A 106 -8.57 -15.15 -1.40
N GLU A 107 -9.60 -14.30 -1.53
CA GLU A 107 -9.58 -12.97 -0.90
C GLU A 107 -11.01 -12.46 -0.64
N PRO A 108 -11.42 -12.27 0.62
CA PRO A 108 -12.74 -11.74 0.91
C PRO A 108 -12.86 -10.31 0.40
N ARG A 109 -13.94 -10.00 -0.31
CA ARG A 109 -14.14 -8.68 -0.96
C ARG A 109 -13.99 -7.50 0.00
N GLN A 110 -14.21 -7.73 1.29
CA GLN A 110 -14.10 -6.72 2.32
C GLN A 110 -12.64 -6.32 2.64
N GLU A 111 -11.66 -7.19 2.39
CA GLU A 111 -10.24 -6.91 2.70
C GLU A 111 -9.67 -5.80 1.81
N LEU A 112 -10.01 -5.77 0.52
CA LEU A 112 -9.58 -4.68 -0.37
C LEU A 112 -10.11 -3.32 0.09
N ARG A 113 -11.40 -3.29 0.47
CA ARG A 113 -12.05 -2.09 1.02
C ARG A 113 -11.40 -1.67 2.35
N ARG A 114 -11.15 -2.63 3.23
CA ARG A 114 -10.48 -2.40 4.51
C ARG A 114 -9.10 -1.79 4.32
N ARG A 115 -8.30 -2.31 3.38
CA ARG A 115 -6.98 -1.76 3.03
C ARG A 115 -7.05 -0.32 2.54
N GLU A 116 -8.01 0.00 1.67
CA GLU A 116 -8.20 1.38 1.15
C GLU A 116 -8.61 2.34 2.26
N LEU A 117 -9.59 1.96 3.10
CA LEU A 117 -10.05 2.78 4.22
C LEU A 117 -8.96 2.99 5.28
N LEU A 118 -8.15 1.98 5.56
CA LEU A 118 -6.99 2.11 6.44
C LEU A 118 -5.96 3.10 5.87
N ASP A 119 -5.63 3.01 4.57
CA ASP A 119 -4.69 3.95 3.93
C ASP A 119 -5.20 5.39 3.97
N ILE A 120 -6.46 5.62 3.58
CA ILE A 120 -7.09 6.96 3.63
C ILE A 120 -7.16 7.47 5.07
N GLY A 121 -7.58 6.63 6.02
CA GLY A 121 -7.67 6.96 7.44
C GLY A 121 -6.31 7.36 8.01
N ILE A 122 -5.26 6.57 7.78
CA ILE A 122 -3.90 6.88 8.22
C ILE A 122 -3.43 8.22 7.62
N ARG A 123 -3.63 8.44 6.32
CA ARG A 123 -3.27 9.72 5.67
C ARG A 123 -4.02 10.90 6.27
N CYS A 124 -5.31 10.74 6.58
CA CYS A 124 -6.08 11.79 7.26
C CYS A 124 -5.55 12.07 8.66
N ALA A 125 -5.29 11.04 9.47
CA ALA A 125 -4.70 11.15 10.80
C ALA A 125 -3.36 11.89 10.78
N LEU A 126 -2.50 11.59 9.80
CA LEU A 126 -1.26 12.31 9.55
C LEU A 126 -1.49 13.79 9.22
N LYS A 127 -2.49 14.12 8.40
CA LYS A 127 -2.81 15.52 8.03
C LYS A 127 -3.39 16.34 9.17
N VAL A 128 -4.17 15.72 10.06
CA VAL A 128 -4.72 16.38 11.26
C VAL A 128 -3.79 16.30 12.47
N ASN A 129 -2.62 15.63 12.32
CA ASN A 129 -1.63 15.45 13.38
C ASN A 129 -2.17 14.68 14.62
N ASP A 130 -3.12 13.77 14.41
CA ASP A 130 -3.65 12.89 15.46
C ASP A 130 -2.75 11.67 15.65
N LYS A 131 -1.83 11.77 16.62
CA LYS A 131 -0.84 10.73 16.91
C LYS A 131 -1.48 9.42 17.37
N ARG A 132 -2.55 9.50 18.18
CA ARG A 132 -3.14 8.33 18.81
C ARG A 132 -3.87 7.50 17.76
N THR A 133 -4.75 8.15 17.00
CA THR A 133 -5.52 7.47 15.96
C THR A 133 -4.63 7.01 14.80
N ALA A 134 -3.60 7.77 14.43
CA ALA A 134 -2.61 7.32 13.45
C ALA A 134 -1.97 5.98 13.86
N LYS A 135 -1.55 5.85 15.13
CA LYS A 135 -0.98 4.61 15.67
C LYS A 135 -2.01 3.48 15.67
N GLU A 136 -3.24 3.71 16.14
CA GLU A 136 -4.29 2.69 16.20
C GLU A 136 -4.62 2.14 14.80
N LEU A 137 -4.73 3.00 13.79
CA LEU A 137 -4.94 2.59 12.41
C LEU A 137 -3.73 1.85 11.82
N ALA A 138 -2.50 2.29 12.15
CA ALA A 138 -1.29 1.58 11.76
C ALA A 138 -1.26 0.16 12.37
N ASP A 139 -1.58 0.02 13.66
CA ASP A 139 -1.67 -1.28 14.35
C ASP A 139 -2.71 -2.20 13.67
N ARG A 140 -3.88 -1.67 13.28
CA ARG A 140 -4.93 -2.43 12.54
C ARG A 140 -4.50 -2.89 11.16
N SER A 141 -3.53 -2.22 10.54
CA SER A 141 -3.04 -2.49 9.18
C SER A 141 -1.91 -3.53 9.11
N ARG A 142 -1.33 -3.90 10.26
CA ARG A 142 -0.17 -4.81 10.39
C ARG A 142 -0.27 -6.12 9.59
N PRO A 143 -1.42 -6.82 9.55
CA PRO A 143 -1.55 -8.06 8.77
C PRO A 143 -1.31 -7.88 7.27
N SER A 144 -1.55 -6.69 6.72
CA SER A 144 -1.54 -6.42 5.29
C SER A 144 -0.21 -5.82 4.78
N TRP A 145 0.77 -5.55 5.66
CA TRP A 145 2.02 -4.88 5.27
C TRP A 145 2.86 -5.66 4.27
N ARG A 146 2.91 -6.99 4.42
CA ARG A 146 3.73 -7.88 3.57
C ARG A 146 3.25 -7.96 2.12
N THR A 147 1.98 -7.64 1.87
CA THR A 147 1.36 -7.69 0.54
C THR A 147 1.04 -6.30 -0.02
N ASN A 148 1.11 -5.25 0.82
CA ASN A 148 0.81 -3.88 0.45
C ASN A 148 1.86 -2.90 1.00
N ALA A 149 2.92 -2.65 0.21
CA ALA A 149 3.96 -1.69 0.56
C ALA A 149 3.46 -0.25 0.70
N GLY A 150 2.39 0.15 -0.01
CA GLY A 150 1.82 1.49 0.12
C GLY A 150 1.23 1.71 1.50
N LEU A 151 0.45 0.75 1.97
CA LEU A 151 -0.13 0.76 3.32
C LEU A 151 0.94 0.62 4.40
N ALA A 152 1.94 -0.25 4.21
CA ALA A 152 3.07 -0.36 5.14
C ALA A 152 3.87 0.96 5.25
N CYS A 153 4.07 1.67 4.13
CA CYS A 153 4.69 2.99 4.13
C CYS A 153 3.86 4.02 4.90
N ALA A 154 2.54 4.06 4.69
CA ALA A 154 1.65 4.95 5.43
C ALA A 154 1.68 4.65 6.94
N ALA A 155 1.67 3.36 7.31
CA ALA A 155 1.80 2.92 8.70
C ALA A 155 3.14 3.35 9.32
N ALA A 156 4.25 3.26 8.56
CA ALA A 156 5.55 3.73 9.02
C ALA A 156 5.55 5.22 9.34
N ASP A 157 4.98 6.07 8.48
CA ASP A 157 4.81 7.50 8.76
C ASP A 157 3.92 7.74 10.00
N ALA A 158 2.87 6.95 10.21
CA ALA A 158 2.03 7.02 11.40
C ALA A 158 2.82 6.69 12.68
N TYR A 159 3.67 5.66 12.68
CA TYR A 159 4.53 5.35 13.82
C TYR A 159 5.61 6.42 14.05
N VAL A 160 6.17 7.01 13.00
CA VAL A 160 7.06 8.18 13.12
C VAL A 160 6.33 9.33 13.82
N LEU A 161 5.11 9.64 13.38
CA LEU A 161 4.28 10.67 14.03
C LEU A 161 4.00 10.34 15.51
N ALA A 162 3.74 9.08 15.82
CA ALA A 162 3.51 8.57 17.18
C ALA A 162 4.79 8.38 18.01
N SER A 163 5.97 8.72 17.46
CA SER A 163 7.28 8.54 18.12
C SER A 163 7.56 7.10 18.54
N GLN A 164 7.14 6.13 17.72
CA GLN A 164 7.38 4.69 17.87
C GLN A 164 8.41 4.23 16.82
N PRO A 165 9.72 4.45 17.04
CA PRO A 165 10.73 4.23 16.01
C PRO A 165 10.86 2.76 15.59
N TYR A 166 10.73 1.81 16.50
CA TYR A 166 10.89 0.39 16.19
C TYR A 166 9.78 -0.11 15.24
N ASP A 167 8.51 0.18 15.54
CA ASP A 167 7.41 -0.20 14.64
C ASP A 167 7.50 0.52 13.28
N ALA A 168 7.98 1.77 13.25
CA ALA A 168 8.23 2.49 12.01
C ALA A 168 9.33 1.83 11.16
N ILE A 169 10.41 1.35 11.80
CA ILE A 169 11.47 0.58 11.15
C ILE A 169 10.88 -0.71 10.57
N THR A 170 10.15 -1.48 11.36
CA THR A 170 9.53 -2.73 10.91
C THR A 170 8.64 -2.52 9.69
N ALA A 171 7.72 -1.54 9.76
CA ALA A 171 6.78 -1.23 8.67
C ALA A 171 7.51 -0.78 7.38
N SER A 172 8.55 0.04 7.53
CA SER A 172 9.37 0.47 6.38
C SER A 172 10.13 -0.71 5.75
N LEU A 173 10.68 -1.61 6.56
CA LEU A 173 11.40 -2.79 6.09
C LEU A 173 10.47 -3.80 5.40
N ASP A 174 9.22 -3.92 5.82
CA ASP A 174 8.20 -4.71 5.10
C ASP A 174 7.94 -4.12 3.71
N ALA A 175 7.78 -2.79 3.60
CA ALA A 175 7.61 -2.11 2.32
C ALA A 175 8.83 -2.30 1.40
N ILE A 176 10.05 -2.14 1.93
CA ILE A 176 11.31 -2.33 1.21
C ILE A 176 11.49 -3.79 0.78
N SER A 177 11.14 -4.75 1.64
CA SER A 177 11.23 -6.17 1.30
C SER A 177 10.30 -6.55 0.14
N PHE A 178 9.13 -5.92 0.05
CA PHE A 178 8.15 -6.20 -1.01
C PHE A 178 8.44 -5.47 -2.34
N ARG A 179 8.88 -4.21 -2.31
CA ARG A 179 9.03 -3.37 -3.51
C ARG A 179 10.44 -2.87 -3.80
N GLY A 180 11.40 -3.14 -2.94
CA GLY A 180 12.78 -2.67 -3.01
C GLY A 180 13.02 -1.33 -2.32
N PRO A 181 14.28 -0.91 -2.16
CA PRO A 181 14.68 0.28 -1.43
C PRO A 181 14.53 1.56 -2.28
N ILE A 182 13.29 1.93 -2.59
CA ILE A 182 12.98 3.18 -3.31
C ILE A 182 12.73 4.34 -2.34
N HIS A 183 12.90 5.58 -2.83
CA HIS A 183 12.84 6.80 -2.02
C HIS A 183 11.61 6.91 -1.08
N PRO A 184 10.36 6.62 -1.53
CA PRO A 184 9.20 6.68 -0.64
C PRO A 184 9.28 5.76 0.58
N PHE A 185 9.94 4.60 0.47
CA PHE A 185 10.04 3.62 1.57
C PHE A 185 11.28 3.82 2.43
N LEU A 186 12.35 4.40 1.87
CA LEU A 186 13.54 4.79 2.61
C LEU A 186 13.30 6.04 3.48
N THR A 187 12.43 6.94 3.05
CA THR A 187 12.13 8.19 3.77
C THR A 187 11.62 7.94 5.20
N PRO A 188 10.54 7.17 5.44
CA PRO A 188 10.08 6.90 6.80
C PRO A 188 11.10 6.09 7.61
N LEU A 189 11.86 5.19 6.98
CA LEU A 189 12.96 4.47 7.64
C LEU A 189 14.03 5.42 8.17
N CYS A 190 14.48 6.38 7.36
CA CYS A 190 15.46 7.39 7.77
C CYS A 190 14.92 8.24 8.93
N ARG A 191 13.64 8.64 8.86
CA ARG A 191 12.99 9.41 9.94
C ARG A 191 12.90 8.60 11.23
N ALA A 192 12.59 7.31 11.16
CA ALA A 192 12.52 6.42 12.31
C ALA A 192 13.88 6.26 13.01
N VAL A 193 14.97 6.07 12.25
CA VAL A 193 16.33 6.04 12.81
C VAL A 193 16.75 7.42 13.34
N GLY A 194 16.34 8.50 12.67
CA GLY A 194 16.53 9.86 13.18
C GLY A 194 15.83 10.09 14.54
N LEU A 195 14.67 9.47 14.78
CA LEU A 195 14.02 9.49 16.10
C LEU A 195 14.85 8.74 17.15
N LEU A 196 15.42 7.58 16.84
CA LEU A 196 16.34 6.87 17.74
C LEU A 196 17.55 7.75 18.08
N GLN A 197 18.15 8.38 17.07
CA GLN A 197 19.27 9.30 17.27
C GLN A 197 18.89 10.46 18.21
N ALA A 198 17.72 11.07 18.01
CA ALA A 198 17.24 12.15 18.87
C ALA A 198 17.01 11.67 20.31
N GLN A 199 16.37 10.51 20.49
CA GLN A 199 16.14 9.90 21.82
C GLN A 199 17.45 9.66 22.57
N HIS A 200 18.45 9.10 21.91
CA HIS A 200 19.77 8.87 22.53
C HIS A 200 20.58 10.15 22.73
N THR A 201 20.42 11.17 21.87
CA THR A 201 21.06 12.48 22.07
C THR A 201 20.56 13.17 23.33
N HIS A 202 19.26 13.07 23.62
CA HIS A 202 18.68 13.63 24.85
C HIS A 202 19.11 12.87 26.11
N ALA A 203 19.30 11.55 25.99
CA ALA A 203 19.72 10.71 27.11
C ALA A 203 21.20 10.88 27.47
N ASP A 204 22.06 11.16 26.48
CA ASP A 204 23.51 11.24 26.66
C ASP A 204 24.07 12.61 26.23
N MET A 205 24.02 13.57 27.15
CA MET A 205 24.59 14.92 26.98
C MET A 205 26.13 14.93 26.99
N ALA A 206 26.78 13.82 27.36
CA ALA A 206 28.24 13.68 27.36
C ALA A 206 28.78 13.15 26.01
N GLY A 207 27.90 12.63 25.13
CA GLY A 207 28.19 12.36 23.73
C GLY A 207 29.10 11.17 23.46
N GLN A 208 29.19 10.20 24.37
CA GLN A 208 30.11 9.05 24.29
C GLN A 208 29.42 7.69 24.31
N SER A 209 28.10 7.65 24.31
CA SER A 209 27.35 6.39 24.32
C SER A 209 27.50 5.63 22.99
N PRO A 210 27.75 4.32 23.04
CA PRO A 210 27.83 3.49 21.85
C PRO A 210 26.51 3.50 21.05
N GLU A 211 25.37 3.68 21.72
CA GLU A 211 24.04 3.76 21.11
C GLU A 211 23.89 5.03 20.26
N LEU A 212 24.32 6.19 20.75
CA LEU A 212 24.28 7.43 19.97
C LEU A 212 25.17 7.36 18.74
N THR A 213 26.35 6.73 18.87
CA THR A 213 27.26 6.51 17.74
C THR A 213 26.62 5.56 16.72
N ALA A 214 26.07 4.44 17.16
CA ALA A 214 25.35 3.49 16.31
C ALA A 214 24.17 4.13 15.56
N ALA A 215 23.37 4.95 16.24
CA ALA A 215 22.25 5.66 15.63
C ALA A 215 22.71 6.64 14.54
N ARG A 216 23.80 7.37 14.79
CA ARG A 216 24.38 8.33 13.84
C ARG A 216 24.92 7.65 12.59
N GLU A 217 25.69 6.58 12.77
CA GLU A 217 26.27 5.84 11.64
C GLU A 217 25.18 5.18 10.79
N LEU A 218 24.22 4.51 11.42
CA LEU A 218 23.09 3.89 10.73
C LEU A 218 22.24 4.94 9.99
N TYR A 219 21.98 6.09 10.62
CA TYR A 219 21.26 7.20 9.99
C TYR A 219 22.01 7.73 8.76
N ALA A 220 23.33 7.92 8.86
CA ALA A 220 24.15 8.44 7.76
C ALA A 220 24.09 7.54 6.51
N ILE A 221 24.17 6.23 6.70
CA ILE A 221 24.07 5.24 5.62
C ILE A 221 22.67 5.26 4.98
N LEU A 222 21.62 5.18 5.79
CA LEU A 222 20.24 5.17 5.29
C LEU A 222 19.89 6.48 4.58
N HIS A 223 20.35 7.62 5.11
CA HIS A 223 20.20 8.92 4.47
C HIS A 223 20.94 8.97 3.13
N ALA A 224 22.15 8.40 3.02
CA ALA A 224 22.85 8.30 1.75
C ALA A 224 22.08 7.45 0.72
N PHE A 225 21.48 6.34 1.14
CA PHE A 225 20.58 5.55 0.28
C PHE A 225 19.37 6.36 -0.19
N GLU A 226 18.73 7.09 0.73
CA GLU A 226 17.56 7.92 0.43
C GLU A 226 17.90 9.03 -0.58
N GLN A 227 19.05 9.71 -0.41
CA GLN A 227 19.53 10.71 -1.36
C GLN A 227 19.86 10.11 -2.72
N ARG A 228 20.50 8.92 -2.75
CA ARG A 228 20.78 8.20 -4.00
C ARG A 228 19.50 7.82 -4.72
N ALA A 229 18.52 7.26 -4.01
CA ALA A 229 17.23 6.88 -4.58
C ALA A 229 16.46 8.10 -5.12
N ARG A 230 16.50 9.23 -4.41
CA ARG A 230 15.89 10.48 -4.85
C ARG A 230 16.56 11.05 -6.10
N ALA A 231 17.89 11.03 -6.15
CA ALA A 231 18.65 11.46 -7.32
C ALA A 231 18.35 10.59 -8.55
N GLY A 232 18.22 9.27 -8.37
CA GLY A 232 17.83 8.35 -9.44
C GLY A 232 16.46 8.67 -10.05
N VAL A 233 15.46 8.99 -9.22
CA VAL A 233 14.13 9.42 -9.70
C VAL A 233 14.21 10.76 -10.43
N SER A 234 14.98 11.72 -9.91
CA SER A 234 15.15 13.02 -10.57
C SER A 234 15.82 12.89 -11.94
N LEU A 235 16.79 11.98 -12.07
CA LEU A 235 17.49 11.72 -13.33
C LEU A 235 16.59 11.01 -14.35
N SER A 236 15.76 10.06 -13.93
CA SER A 236 14.84 9.35 -14.84
C SER A 236 13.71 10.24 -15.37
N LEU A 237 13.27 11.23 -14.58
CA LEU A 237 12.25 12.21 -14.98
C LEU A 237 12.82 13.37 -15.81
N SER A 238 14.14 13.58 -15.77
CA SER A 238 14.79 14.63 -16.55
C SER A 238 14.97 14.18 -18.00
N ALA A 239 14.26 14.82 -18.93
CA ALA A 239 14.53 14.70 -20.36
C ALA A 239 15.90 15.32 -20.68
N LYS A 240 17.00 14.56 -20.47
CA LYS A 240 18.33 15.06 -20.80
C LYS A 240 18.50 15.12 -22.33
N PRO A 241 18.88 16.28 -22.90
CA PRO A 241 19.27 16.35 -24.30
C PRO A 241 20.51 15.48 -24.52
N ALA A 242 20.57 14.80 -25.67
CA ALA A 242 21.66 13.93 -26.06
C ALA A 242 23.01 14.69 -25.95
N GLY A 243 23.86 14.29 -25.00
CA GLY A 243 25.20 14.86 -24.80
C GLY A 243 25.51 15.44 -23.42
N ALA A 244 24.53 15.53 -22.50
CA ALA A 244 24.82 15.90 -21.11
C ALA A 244 25.52 14.74 -20.38
N LYS A 245 26.66 15.02 -19.73
CA LYS A 245 27.33 14.05 -18.85
C LYS A 245 26.30 13.54 -17.81
N SER A 246 26.27 12.23 -17.63
CA SER A 246 25.51 11.58 -16.55
C SER A 246 25.96 12.22 -15.23
N ASP A 247 25.02 12.77 -14.45
CA ASP A 247 25.35 13.20 -13.10
C ASP A 247 25.53 11.91 -12.31
N ALA A 248 26.74 11.69 -11.79
CA ALA A 248 27.04 10.51 -11.01
C ALA A 248 26.14 10.47 -9.77
N LEU A 249 25.48 9.33 -9.54
CA LEU A 249 24.67 9.13 -8.35
C LEU A 249 25.52 9.28 -7.08
N PRO A 250 24.97 9.82 -5.98
CA PRO A 250 25.66 9.90 -4.70
C PRO A 250 26.25 8.55 -4.30
N ALA A 251 27.49 8.56 -3.80
CA ALA A 251 28.11 7.38 -3.20
C ALA A 251 27.41 7.06 -1.88
N VAL A 252 27.22 5.76 -1.61
CA VAL A 252 26.67 5.28 -0.35
C VAL A 252 27.81 4.59 0.41
N PRO A 253 28.04 4.91 1.70
CA PRO A 253 29.01 4.19 2.50
C PRO A 253 28.67 2.70 2.56
N GLN A 254 29.67 1.84 2.41
CA GLN A 254 29.52 0.38 2.46
C GLN A 254 30.09 -0.15 3.79
N PRO A 255 29.26 -0.26 4.84
CA PRO A 255 29.68 -0.88 6.09
C PRO A 255 29.81 -2.41 5.95
N THR A 256 30.60 -3.03 6.82
CA THR A 256 30.64 -4.49 6.94
C THR A 256 29.38 -5.01 7.65
N GLU A 257 29.03 -6.28 7.44
CA GLU A 257 27.90 -6.89 8.14
C GLU A 257 28.06 -6.84 9.66
N GLU A 258 29.28 -7.06 10.15
CA GLU A 258 29.63 -6.99 11.57
C GLU A 258 29.37 -5.60 12.17
N GLN A 259 29.66 -4.53 11.42
CA GLN A 259 29.39 -3.15 11.86
C GLN A 259 27.88 -2.91 12.00
N VAL A 260 27.09 -3.31 10.99
CA VAL A 260 25.62 -3.12 11.01
C VAL A 260 24.97 -3.98 12.11
N GLN A 261 25.46 -5.20 12.33
CA GLN A 261 25.02 -6.05 13.44
C GLN A 261 25.35 -5.42 14.80
N ALA A 262 26.54 -4.84 14.96
CA ALA A 262 26.91 -4.15 16.19
C ALA A 262 26.02 -2.94 16.45
N TRP A 263 25.73 -2.13 15.42
CA TRP A 263 24.85 -0.97 15.55
C TRP A 263 23.41 -1.35 15.89
N THR A 264 22.83 -2.33 15.17
CA THR A 264 21.46 -2.79 15.42
C THR A 264 21.31 -3.40 16.82
N LYS A 265 22.33 -4.14 17.29
CA LYS A 265 22.39 -4.66 18.66
C LYS A 265 22.47 -3.54 19.71
N ALA A 266 23.33 -2.54 19.50
CA ALA A 266 23.44 -1.39 20.41
C ALA A 266 22.10 -0.63 20.51
N LEU A 267 21.39 -0.48 19.39
CA LEU A 267 20.09 0.19 19.33
C LEU A 267 18.91 -0.67 19.81
N SER A 268 19.16 -1.91 20.24
CA SER A 268 18.11 -2.87 20.61
C SER A 268 17.05 -3.07 19.53
N ILE A 269 17.46 -3.03 18.25
CA ILE A 269 16.56 -3.29 17.12
C ILE A 269 16.19 -4.78 17.11
N PRO A 270 14.91 -5.15 16.89
CA PRO A 270 14.50 -6.54 16.83
C PRO A 270 15.32 -7.37 15.84
N GLU A 271 15.63 -8.61 16.17
CA GLU A 271 16.53 -9.46 15.36
C GLU A 271 16.07 -9.61 13.91
N ASN A 272 14.76 -9.77 13.68
CA ASN A 272 14.17 -9.83 12.33
C ASN A 272 14.41 -8.54 11.53
N ASP A 273 14.43 -7.38 12.18
CA ASP A 273 14.69 -6.09 11.54
C ASP A 273 16.19 -5.89 11.34
N ALA A 274 17.02 -6.33 12.30
CA ALA A 274 18.47 -6.29 12.19
C ALA A 274 18.97 -7.06 10.97
N VAL A 275 18.49 -8.29 10.74
CA VAL A 275 18.84 -9.10 9.56
C VAL A 275 18.49 -8.38 8.26
N ARG A 276 17.31 -7.73 8.22
CA ARG A 276 16.85 -6.98 7.05
C ARG A 276 17.66 -5.71 6.81
N LEU A 277 18.07 -5.02 7.88
CA LEU A 277 18.95 -3.85 7.80
C LEU A 277 20.36 -4.21 7.34
N VAL A 278 20.93 -5.32 7.81
CA VAL A 278 22.22 -5.83 7.32
C VAL A 278 22.14 -6.09 5.82
N LYS A 279 21.11 -6.81 5.36
CA LYS A 279 20.90 -7.06 3.93
C LYS A 279 20.77 -5.75 3.14
N LEU A 280 20.04 -4.77 3.65
CA LEU A 280 19.86 -3.47 3.00
C LEU A 280 21.16 -2.67 2.91
N CYS A 281 21.95 -2.64 3.99
CA CYS A 281 23.14 -1.79 4.08
C CYS A 281 24.38 -2.40 3.42
N CYS A 282 24.45 -3.73 3.30
CA CYS A 282 25.65 -4.43 2.85
C CYS A 282 25.53 -5.01 1.43
N ASN A 283 24.33 -5.34 0.93
CA ASN A 283 24.16 -6.06 -0.35
C ASN A 283 23.60 -5.18 -1.48
N THR A 284 24.35 -4.16 -1.92
CA THR A 284 23.88 -3.24 -2.97
C THR A 284 24.51 -3.40 -4.35
N ASP A 285 25.39 -4.39 -4.56
CA ASP A 285 26.04 -4.57 -5.87
C ASP A 285 25.25 -5.42 -6.88
N ASP A 286 24.13 -6.05 -6.49
CA ASP A 286 23.25 -6.72 -7.47
C ASP A 286 22.36 -5.73 -8.27
N ALA A 287 22.36 -4.45 -7.91
CA ALA A 287 21.72 -3.39 -8.70
C ALA A 287 22.52 -3.01 -9.97
N SER A 288 23.72 -3.58 -10.16
CA SER A 288 24.50 -3.46 -11.40
C SER A 288 23.89 -4.23 -12.57
N GLU A 289 22.98 -5.18 -12.28
CA GLU A 289 22.26 -5.97 -13.27
C GLU A 289 20.74 -5.77 -13.17
N GLU A 290 20.28 -4.52 -13.05
CA GLU A 290 18.94 -4.19 -13.56
C GLU A 290 18.96 -4.39 -15.09
N LYS A 291 18.80 -5.65 -15.51
CA LYS A 291 18.16 -5.93 -16.79
C LYS A 291 16.88 -5.11 -16.76
N ASP A 292 16.75 -4.22 -17.73
CA ASP A 292 15.50 -3.59 -18.18
C ASP A 292 14.46 -4.69 -18.43
N VAL A 293 13.90 -5.24 -17.36
CA VAL A 293 12.66 -6.00 -17.42
C VAL A 293 11.60 -4.90 -17.37
N PRO A 294 10.92 -4.61 -18.50
CA PRO A 294 9.80 -3.69 -18.46
C PRO A 294 8.80 -4.27 -17.46
N ARG A 295 8.74 -3.67 -16.27
CA ARG A 295 7.69 -3.95 -15.30
C ARG A 295 6.42 -3.47 -15.95
N SER A 296 5.67 -4.40 -16.54
CA SER A 296 4.41 -4.17 -17.22
C SER A 296 3.52 -3.30 -16.33
N VAL A 297 3.41 -2.03 -16.70
CA VAL A 297 2.30 -1.21 -16.29
C VAL A 297 1.13 -1.82 -17.03
N ARG A 298 0.27 -2.58 -16.34
CA ARG A 298 -1.06 -2.86 -16.87
C ARG A 298 -1.74 -1.51 -17.03
N THR A 299 -1.68 -0.96 -18.24
CA THR A 299 -2.61 0.06 -18.70
C THR A 299 -4.01 -0.51 -18.51
N LEU A 300 -4.83 0.26 -17.79
CA LEU A 300 -6.27 0.06 -17.67
C LEU A 300 -6.94 0.02 -19.04
#